data_AF-A0A923SIU7-F1
#
_entry.id   AF-A0A923SIU7-F1
#
_cell.length_a   1.000
_cell.length_b   1.000
_cell.length_c   1.000
_cell.angle_alpha   90.00
_cell.angle_beta   90.00
_cell.angle_gamma   90.00
#
_symmetry.space_group_name_H-M   'P 1'
#
loop_
_entity.id
_entity.type
_entity.pdbx_description
1 polymer ?
#
loop_
_entity_poly.entity_id
_entity_poly.type
_entity_poly.pdbx_seq_one_letter_code
_entity_poly.pdbx_strand_id
1 'polypeptide(L)'
;MKTSRKKIVKRRGYSLPYLLLFGKKLHVSTIGLLALVALFIYRVADTTLLKMDIAENGKIVKGYIYDSRRLGGKGTVYHHYTFKVGSSFYESKAVDGDFSEKDSMYIVFDGQSPDRNWALKHLEKDHPALLKHNLNYIHLSKSKFLKVSEAH
;
A
#
# COMPACT_ATOMS: atom_id res chain seq x y z
N MET A 1 -47.70 -60.45 -3.08
CA MET A 1 -48.03 -59.01 -3.13
C MET A 1 -46.92 -58.24 -2.39
N LYS A 2 -46.02 -57.58 -3.13
CA LYS A 2 -44.79 -56.95 -2.57
C LYS A 2 -45.13 -55.58 -1.96
N THR A 3 -44.93 -55.42 -0.65
CA THR A 3 -45.02 -54.13 0.03
C THR A 3 -43.74 -53.32 -0.21
N SER A 4 -43.86 -52.25 -1.00
CA SER A 4 -42.77 -51.32 -1.29
C SER A 4 -42.51 -50.43 -0.05
N ARG A 5 -41.39 -50.66 0.64
CA ARG A 5 -40.91 -49.78 1.72
C ARG A 5 -40.26 -48.53 1.09
N LYS A 6 -40.94 -47.38 1.15
CA LYS A 6 -40.33 -46.07 0.85
C LYS A 6 -39.19 -45.80 1.84
N LYS A 7 -37.93 -45.78 1.38
CA LYS A 7 -36.78 -45.29 2.15
C LYS A 7 -36.86 -43.77 2.25
N ILE A 8 -37.06 -43.25 3.46
CA ILE A 8 -36.95 -41.83 3.77
C ILE A 8 -35.46 -41.49 3.85
N VAL A 9 -34.94 -40.78 2.84
CA VAL A 9 -33.58 -40.25 2.84
C VAL A 9 -33.55 -39.02 3.76
N LYS A 10 -33.09 -39.20 5.01
CA LYS A 10 -32.77 -38.08 5.91
C LYS A 10 -31.56 -37.33 5.36
N ARG A 11 -31.79 -36.19 4.69
CA ARG A 11 -30.70 -35.22 4.42
C ARG A 11 -30.23 -34.67 5.77
N ARG A 12 -29.00 -34.99 6.18
CA ARG A 12 -28.35 -34.32 7.32
C ARG A 12 -28.18 -32.85 6.92
N GLY A 13 -29.03 -31.98 7.45
CA GLY A 13 -28.86 -30.54 7.31
C GLY A 13 -27.60 -30.12 8.06
N TYR A 14 -26.63 -29.54 7.36
CA TYR A 14 -25.47 -28.92 8.00
C TYR A 14 -25.95 -27.67 8.74
N SER A 15 -26.16 -27.75 10.05
CA SER A 15 -26.38 -26.56 10.88
C SER A 15 -25.02 -25.90 11.12
N LEU A 16 -24.80 -24.72 10.52
CA LEU A 16 -23.59 -23.93 10.77
C LEU A 16 -23.50 -23.58 12.27
N PRO A 17 -22.32 -23.76 12.89
CA PRO A 17 -22.14 -23.43 14.29
C PRO A 17 -22.42 -21.94 14.53
N TYR A 18 -23.05 -21.65 15.66
CA TYR A 18 -23.39 -20.29 16.09
C TYR A 18 -22.92 -20.08 17.53
N LEU A 19 -22.55 -18.85 17.85
CA LEU A 19 -22.23 -18.39 19.18
C LEU A 19 -23.34 -17.45 19.66
N LEU A 20 -23.67 -17.53 20.95
CA LEU A 20 -24.55 -16.57 21.60
C LEU A 20 -23.70 -15.41 22.11
N LEU A 21 -23.82 -14.25 21.44
CA LEU A 21 -23.19 -12.99 21.83
C LEU A 21 -24.31 -11.99 22.13
N PHE A 22 -24.29 -11.37 23.31
CA PHE A 22 -25.28 -10.37 23.74
C PHE A 22 -26.74 -10.82 23.58
N GLY A 23 -27.04 -12.08 23.91
CA GLY A 23 -28.38 -12.66 23.79
C GLY A 23 -28.85 -12.94 22.36
N LYS A 24 -28.03 -12.69 21.33
CA LYS A 24 -28.34 -12.96 19.92
C LYS A 24 -27.51 -14.13 19.39
N LYS A 25 -28.13 -14.96 18.55
CA LYS A 25 -27.44 -16.04 17.83
C LYS A 25 -26.67 -15.43 16.66
N LEU A 26 -25.35 -15.48 16.73
CA LEU A 26 -24.43 -15.05 15.68
C LEU A 26 -23.77 -16.27 15.07
N HIS A 27 -23.87 -16.42 13.75
CA HIS A 27 -23.17 -17.50 13.06
C HIS A 27 -21.66 -17.27 13.11
N VAL A 28 -20.90 -18.35 13.29
CA VAL A 28 -19.43 -18.30 13.29
C VAL A 28 -18.90 -17.73 11.97
N SER A 29 -19.59 -17.97 10.85
CA SER A 29 -19.28 -17.37 9.55
C SER A 29 -19.37 -15.84 9.56
N THR A 30 -20.36 -15.27 10.26
CA THR A 30 -20.51 -13.82 10.40
C THR A 30 -19.37 -13.23 11.21
N ILE A 31 -18.94 -13.89 12.28
CA ILE A 31 -17.80 -13.45 13.11
C ILE A 31 -16.50 -13.51 12.29
N GLY A 32 -16.28 -14.60 11.56
CA GLY A 32 -15.11 -14.73 10.68
C GLY A 32 -15.09 -13.68 9.57
N LEU A 33 -16.24 -13.37 8.97
CA LEU A 33 -16.34 -12.32 7.96
C LEU A 33 -16.04 -10.94 8.55
N LEU A 34 -16.58 -10.63 9.73
CA LEU A 34 -16.28 -9.37 10.42
C LEU A 34 -14.79 -9.23 10.74
N ALA A 35 -14.12 -10.31 11.17
CA ALA A 35 -12.68 -10.31 11.41
C ALA A 35 -11.88 -10.04 10.12
N LEU A 36 -12.27 -10.63 8.99
CA LEU A 36 -11.64 -10.36 7.69
C LEU A 36 -11.84 -8.90 7.25
N VAL A 37 -13.05 -8.36 7.42
CA VAL A 37 -13.34 -6.95 7.12
C VAL A 37 -12.51 -6.03 8.00
N ALA A 38 -12.45 -6.30 9.31
CA ALA A 38 -11.64 -5.53 10.24
C ALA A 38 -10.15 -5.56 9.88
N LEU A 39 -9.61 -6.73 9.51
CA LEU A 39 -8.22 -6.88 9.08
C LEU A 39 -7.93 -6.11 7.78
N PHE A 40 -8.87 -6.11 6.83
CA PHE A 40 -8.76 -5.32 5.61
C PHE A 40 -8.73 -3.82 5.90
N ILE A 41 -9.68 -3.32 6.70
CA ILE A 41 -9.73 -1.91 7.11
C ILE A 41 -8.45 -1.50 7.83
N TYR A 42 -7.97 -2.33 8.77
CA TYR A 42 -6.73 -2.08 9.50
C TYR A 42 -5.54 -1.90 8.54
N ARG A 43 -5.36 -2.81 7.57
CA ARG A 43 -4.24 -2.70 6.62
C ARG A 43 -4.30 -1.45 5.74
N VAL A 44 -5.49 -1.08 5.29
CA VAL A 44 -5.68 0.14 4.47
C VAL A 44 -5.42 1.39 5.30
N ALA A 45 -5.90 1.42 6.55
CA ALA A 45 -5.68 2.53 7.48
C ALA A 45 -4.19 2.68 7.82
N ASP A 46 -3.50 1.59 8.15
CA ASP A 46 -2.07 1.58 8.48
C ASP A 46 -1.22 2.14 7.33
N THR A 47 -1.50 1.70 6.10
CA THR A 47 -0.80 2.21 4.90
C THR A 47 -1.04 3.71 4.70
N THR A 48 -2.27 4.17 4.92
CA THR A 48 -2.63 5.60 4.79
C THR A 48 -1.95 6.45 5.86
N LEU A 49 -2.01 6.03 7.12
CA LEU A 49 -1.38 6.74 8.24
C LEU A 49 0.13 6.85 8.03
N LEU A 50 0.74 5.76 7.56
CA LEU A 50 2.17 5.72 7.30
C LEU A 50 2.57 6.65 6.13
N LYS A 51 1.78 6.72 5.05
CA LYS A 51 1.98 7.72 3.99
C LYS A 51 1.88 9.15 4.50
N MET A 52 0.91 9.43 5.37
CA MET A 52 0.71 10.76 5.95
C MET A 52 1.91 11.17 6.80
N ASP A 53 2.37 10.30 7.69
CA ASP A 53 3.54 10.55 8.55
C ASP A 53 4.80 10.80 7.72
N ILE A 54 5.03 10.00 6.68
CA ILE A 54 6.20 10.17 5.79
C ILE A 54 6.09 11.47 4.97
N ALA A 55 4.89 11.84 4.52
CA ALA A 55 4.70 13.11 3.82
C ALA A 55 5.05 14.30 4.71
N GLU A 56 4.69 14.26 5.99
CA GLU A 56 4.92 15.35 6.94
C GLU A 56 6.37 15.39 7.46
N ASN A 57 6.91 14.25 7.86
CA ASN A 57 8.17 14.15 8.61
C ASN A 57 9.34 13.55 7.82
N GLY A 58 9.06 12.96 6.66
CA GLY A 58 10.05 12.26 5.88
C GLY A 58 11.13 13.16 5.31
N LYS A 59 12.31 12.58 5.11
CA LYS A 59 13.45 13.24 4.47
C LYS A 59 13.39 13.00 2.97
N ILE A 60 13.74 14.02 2.20
CA ILE A 60 13.71 13.94 0.74
C ILE A 60 15.12 13.72 0.21
N VAL A 61 15.30 12.66 -0.58
CA VAL A 61 16.58 12.28 -1.17
C VAL A 61 16.40 11.95 -2.63
N LYS A 62 17.49 12.07 -3.38
CA LYS A 62 17.53 11.69 -4.79
C LYS A 62 17.82 10.19 -4.90
N GLY A 63 16.92 9.47 -5.56
CA GLY A 63 17.09 8.08 -5.95
C GLY A 63 17.33 7.95 -7.45
N TYR A 64 17.95 6.83 -7.85
CA TYR A 64 18.30 6.51 -9.22
C TYR A 64 17.69 5.18 -9.62
N ILE A 65 16.94 5.18 -10.72
CA ILE A 65 16.30 3.98 -11.26
C ILE A 65 17.32 3.22 -12.09
N TYR A 66 17.53 1.96 -11.74
CA TYR A 66 18.49 1.09 -12.43
C TYR A 66 17.83 -0.02 -13.24
N ASP A 67 16.55 -0.32 -13.01
CA ASP A 67 15.82 -1.38 -13.70
C ASP A 67 14.31 -1.07 -13.70
N SER A 68 13.64 -1.25 -14.83
CA SER A 68 12.19 -1.07 -14.95
C SER A 68 11.55 -2.30 -15.60
N ARG A 69 10.73 -3.03 -14.84
CA ARG A 69 10.12 -4.28 -15.32
C ARG A 69 8.62 -4.18 -15.37
N ARG A 70 8.04 -4.46 -16.54
CA ARG A 70 6.60 -4.64 -16.68
C ARG A 70 6.18 -5.98 -16.07
N LEU A 71 5.26 -5.93 -15.12
CA LEU A 71 4.70 -7.10 -14.46
C LEU A 71 3.34 -7.47 -15.06
N GLY A 72 3.32 -8.63 -15.71
CA GLY A 72 2.11 -9.25 -16.23
C GLY A 72 1.41 -8.45 -17.35
N GLY A 73 0.20 -8.88 -17.67
CA GLY A 73 -0.56 -8.33 -18.81
C GLY A 73 -1.24 -6.98 -18.56
N LYS A 74 -1.41 -6.57 -17.29
CA LYS A 74 -2.17 -5.36 -16.93
C LYS A 74 -1.39 -4.04 -17.09
N GLY A 75 -0.12 -4.11 -17.50
CA GLY A 75 0.66 -2.90 -17.75
C GLY A 75 1.30 -2.27 -16.52
N THR A 76 1.23 -2.92 -15.35
CA THR A 76 1.93 -2.47 -14.15
C THR A 76 3.44 -2.50 -14.38
N VAL A 77 4.15 -1.42 -14.04
CA VAL A 77 5.61 -1.35 -14.16
C VAL A 77 6.23 -1.17 -12.77
N TYR A 78 7.22 -1.99 -12.45
CA TYR A 78 8.05 -1.82 -11.26
C TYR A 78 9.35 -1.14 -11.63
N HIS A 79 9.61 0.01 -11.02
CA HIS A 79 10.86 0.73 -11.13
C HIS A 79 11.68 0.44 -9.89
N HIS A 80 12.79 -0.28 -10.07
CA HIS A 80 13.75 -0.53 -9.01
C HIS A 80 14.76 0.61 -8.95
N TYR A 81 15.02 1.08 -7.73
CA TYR A 81 15.86 2.24 -7.52
C TYR A 81 16.76 2.10 -6.30
N THR A 82 17.88 2.81 -6.36
CA THR A 82 18.83 2.96 -5.26
C THR A 82 18.84 4.40 -4.77
N PHE A 83 19.06 4.60 -3.49
CA PHE A 83 19.25 5.94 -2.92
C PHE A 83 20.25 5.89 -1.76
N LYS A 84 20.90 7.03 -1.49
CA LYS A 84 21.91 7.15 -0.44
C LYS A 84 21.46 8.13 0.63
N VAL A 85 21.61 7.73 1.89
CA VAL A 85 21.37 8.59 3.06
C VAL A 85 22.60 8.55 3.94
N GLY A 86 23.30 9.68 4.06
CA GLY A 86 24.57 9.72 4.78
C GLY A 86 25.59 8.77 4.15
N SER A 87 26.06 7.78 4.91
CA SER A 87 26.99 6.74 4.45
C SER A 87 26.31 5.46 3.95
N SER A 88 24.99 5.32 4.11
CA SER A 88 24.25 4.08 3.82
C SER A 88 23.56 4.13 2.46
N PHE A 89 23.54 2.98 1.78
CA PHE A 89 22.84 2.76 0.51
C PHE A 89 21.62 1.88 0.74
N TYR A 90 20.52 2.23 0.07
CA TYR A 90 19.25 1.53 0.18
C TYR A 90 18.71 1.23 -1.21
N GLU A 91 17.95 0.15 -1.30
CA GLU A 91 17.25 -0.31 -2.50
C GLU A 91 15.77 -0.42 -2.21
N SER A 92 14.95 0.00 -3.17
CA SER A 92 13.50 -0.13 -3.08
C SER A 92 12.88 -0.17 -4.48
N LYS A 93 11.56 -0.25 -4.52
CA LYS A 93 10.77 -0.30 -5.75
C LYS A 93 9.57 0.63 -5.68
N ALA A 94 9.27 1.29 -6.80
CA ALA A 94 8.05 2.07 -7.00
C ALA A 94 7.17 1.33 -7.99
N VAL A 95 5.85 1.39 -7.76
CA VAL A 95 4.85 0.77 -8.63
C VAL A 95 4.14 1.86 -9.39
N ASP A 96 4.20 1.75 -10.71
CA ASP A 96 3.58 2.66 -11.67
C ASP A 96 4.08 4.11 -11.55
N GLY A 97 4.29 4.76 -12.69
CA GLY A 97 4.74 6.14 -12.74
C GLY A 97 5.40 6.43 -14.07
N ASP A 98 5.40 7.70 -14.46
CA ASP A 98 6.11 8.14 -15.66
C ASP A 98 7.60 8.27 -15.33
N PHE A 99 8.24 7.13 -15.07
CA PHE A 99 9.65 7.03 -14.82
C PHE A 99 10.28 6.14 -15.89
N SER A 100 11.43 6.54 -16.41
CA SER A 100 12.22 5.73 -17.33
C SER A 100 13.42 5.12 -16.63
N GLU A 101 14.02 4.10 -17.25
CA GLU A 101 15.33 3.61 -16.82
C GLU A 101 16.36 4.73 -16.91
N LYS A 102 17.24 4.80 -15.89
CA LYS A 102 18.27 5.84 -15.70
C LYS A 102 17.75 7.22 -15.30
N ASP A 103 16.43 7.38 -15.14
CA ASP A 103 15.91 8.58 -14.52
C ASP A 103 16.27 8.64 -13.04
N SER A 104 16.37 9.87 -12.55
CA SER A 104 16.43 10.13 -11.13
C SER A 104 15.08 10.62 -10.62
N MET A 105 14.66 10.16 -9.46
CA MET A 105 13.44 10.62 -8.80
C MET A 105 13.71 11.05 -7.37
N TYR A 106 12.83 11.87 -6.82
CA TYR A 106 12.87 12.21 -5.40
C TYR A 106 12.09 11.18 -4.60
N ILE A 107 12.72 10.70 -3.54
CA ILE A 107 12.17 9.72 -2.60
C ILE A 107 12.00 10.40 -1.27
N VAL A 108 10.83 10.23 -0.67
CA VAL A 108 10.58 10.58 0.72
C VAL A 108 10.78 9.33 1.55
N PHE A 109 11.77 9.34 2.43
CA PHE A 109 12.14 8.19 3.25
C PHE A 109 12.02 8.53 4.73
N ASP A 110 11.58 7.54 5.51
CA ASP A 110 11.61 7.58 6.96
C ASP A 110 13.00 7.16 7.48
N GLY A 111 13.63 8.03 8.27
CA GLY A 111 14.93 7.76 8.87
C GLY A 111 14.90 6.66 9.94
N GLN A 112 13.74 6.37 10.52
CA GLN A 112 13.57 5.30 11.51
C GLN A 112 13.35 3.94 10.86
N SER A 113 12.86 3.91 9.62
CA SER A 113 12.52 2.69 8.90
C SER A 113 12.78 2.87 7.41
N PRO A 114 13.98 2.55 6.92
CA PRO A 114 14.37 2.77 5.52
C PRO A 114 13.50 2.03 4.51
N ASP A 115 12.88 0.91 4.92
CA ASP A 115 11.92 0.14 4.13
C ASP A 115 10.61 0.92 3.87
N ARG A 116 10.34 1.95 4.68
CA ARG A 116 9.20 2.85 4.53
C ARG A 116 9.64 4.07 3.72
N ASN A 117 9.52 3.93 2.41
CA ASN A 117 9.87 4.98 1.45
C ASN A 117 8.81 5.08 0.34
N TRP A 118 8.61 6.29 -0.17
CA TRP A 118 7.69 6.56 -1.26
C TRP A 118 8.32 7.51 -2.27
N ALA A 119 8.03 7.32 -3.55
CA ALA A 119 8.35 8.34 -4.54
C ALA A 119 7.55 9.61 -4.25
N LEU A 120 8.23 10.75 -4.23
CA LEU A 120 7.66 12.05 -3.90
C LEU A 120 6.44 12.37 -4.78
N LYS A 121 6.52 12.06 -6.08
CA LYS A 121 5.43 12.27 -7.05
C LYS A 121 4.11 11.61 -6.63
N HIS A 122 4.16 10.47 -5.94
CA HIS A 122 2.94 9.84 -5.40
C HIS A 122 2.38 10.60 -4.21
N LEU A 123 3.23 11.07 -3.30
CA LEU A 123 2.79 11.86 -2.14
C LEU A 123 2.29 13.24 -2.54
N GLU A 124 2.82 13.84 -3.62
CA GLU A 124 2.32 15.09 -4.18
C GLU A 124 0.89 14.94 -4.71
N LYS A 125 0.58 13.78 -5.28
CA LYS A 125 -0.77 13.46 -5.74
C LYS A 125 -1.72 13.14 -4.58
N ASP A 126 -1.28 12.33 -3.63
CA ASP A 126 -2.14 11.78 -2.57
C ASP A 126 -2.29 12.74 -1.37
N HIS A 127 -1.23 13.46 -0.99
CA HIS A 127 -1.14 14.25 0.24
C HIS A 127 -0.42 15.62 0.06
N PRO A 128 -0.83 16.45 -0.92
CA PRO A 128 -0.13 17.71 -1.23
C PRO A 128 -0.12 18.71 -0.06
N ALA A 129 -1.15 18.69 0.80
CA ALA A 129 -1.24 19.58 1.95
C ALA A 129 -0.16 19.27 3.00
N LEU A 130 0.12 17.99 3.26
CA LEU A 130 1.11 17.58 4.26
C LEU A 130 2.53 17.91 3.81
N LEU A 131 2.83 17.74 2.52
CA LEU A 131 4.12 18.10 1.96
C LEU A 131 4.44 19.60 2.09
N LYS A 132 3.42 20.48 2.07
CA LYS A 132 3.62 21.93 2.27
C LYS A 132 4.09 22.29 3.68
N HIS A 133 3.92 21.40 4.66
CA HIS A 133 4.44 21.56 6.00
C HIS A 133 5.82 20.91 6.19
N ASN A 134 6.23 20.03 5.28
CA ASN A 134 7.52 19.37 5.33
C ASN A 134 8.65 20.33 4.92
N LEU A 135 9.55 20.63 5.87
CA LEU A 135 10.66 21.55 5.65
C LEU A 135 11.60 21.12 4.51
N ASN A 136 11.82 19.81 4.34
CA ASN A 136 12.65 19.28 3.26
C ASN A 136 12.01 19.53 1.89
N TYR A 137 10.68 19.39 1.80
CA TYR A 137 9.93 19.67 0.58
C TYR A 137 9.91 21.16 0.23
N ILE A 138 9.72 22.02 1.23
CA ILE A 138 9.75 23.48 1.04
C ILE A 138 11.13 23.92 0.54
N HIS A 139 12.20 23.36 1.09
CA HIS A 139 13.56 23.66 0.66
C HIS A 139 13.80 23.22 -0.79
N LEU A 140 13.36 22.00 -1.14
CA LEU A 140 13.48 21.47 -2.49
C LEU A 140 12.67 22.29 -3.51
N SER A 141 11.41 22.60 -3.22
CA SER A 141 10.52 23.39 -4.10
C SER A 141 11.00 24.82 -4.35
N LYS A 142 11.69 25.42 -3.38
CA LYS A 142 12.32 26.73 -3.54
C LYS A 142 13.66 26.68 -4.28
N SER A 143 14.34 25.54 -4.26
CA SER A 143 15.57 25.34 -5.02
C SER A 143 15.26 25.29 -6.52
N LYS A 144 16.08 25.93 -7.38
CA LYS A 144 15.89 26.00 -8.84
C LYS A 144 15.78 24.63 -9.57
N PHE A 145 15.94 23.52 -8.86
CA PHE A 145 15.99 22.16 -9.41
C PHE A 145 14.62 21.60 -9.85
N LEU A 146 13.49 22.18 -9.42
CA LEU A 146 12.16 21.76 -9.90
C LEU A 146 11.67 22.51 -11.15
N LYS A 147 12.25 23.67 -11.49
CA LYS A 147 11.86 24.43 -12.69
C LYS A 147 12.36 23.86 -14.01
N VAL A 148 13.28 22.89 -13.97
CA VAL A 148 13.97 22.38 -15.18
C VAL A 148 13.35 21.05 -15.66
N SER A 149 12.69 20.28 -14.80
CA SER A 149 12.08 19.00 -15.19
C SER A 149 10.68 19.12 -15.82
N GLU A 150 10.07 20.31 -15.84
CA GLU A 150 8.78 20.57 -16.51
C GLU A 150 8.96 21.18 -17.92
N ALA A 151 10.20 21.35 -18.39
CA ALA A 151 10.50 22.07 -19.63
C ALA A 151 10.94 21.17 -20.81
N HIS A 152 10.72 19.86 -20.75
CA HIS A 152 11.04 18.93 -21.83
C HIS A 152 9.87 18.02 -22.20
#